data_AF-A0A1Q6IB81-F1
#
_entry.id   AF-A0A1Q6IB81-F1
#
_cell.length_a   1.000
_cell.length_b   1.000
_cell.length_c   1.000
_cell.angle_alpha   90.00
_cell.angle_beta   90.00
_cell.angle_gamma   90.00
#
_symmetry.space_group_name_H-M   'P 1'
#
loop_
_entity.id
_entity.type
_entity.pdbx_description
1 polymer ?
#
loop_
_entity_poly.entity_id
_entity_poly.type
_entity_poly.pdbx_seq_one_letter_code
_entity_poly.pdbx_strand_id
1 'polypeptide(L)'
;MTGYNFDYVEIRDRENQNKVRKGDLLFTLSSETPEEAGYSAVYMGDAKELYLNSFCFGIHIPESEMVYPPYMGYLTSTSYFRRKIIPYAQGSTRFNLHKPSLMSMKFSLPAKENQIKIFNTLQLIAKKISTEQEILSNFTQQRNYLLTKLFI
;
A
#
# COMPACT_ATOMS: atom_id res chain seq x y z
N MET A 1 9.93 6.13 15.98
CA MET A 1 8.56 5.79 16.41
C MET A 1 7.59 6.57 15.54
N THR A 2 7.05 5.96 14.49
CA THR A 2 6.00 6.57 13.67
C THR A 2 4.70 6.49 14.46
N GLY A 3 4.15 7.66 14.85
CA GLY A 3 2.94 7.78 15.65
C GLY A 3 1.68 7.43 14.84
N TYR A 4 1.42 6.14 14.66
CA TYR A 4 0.14 5.68 14.16
C TYR A 4 -0.84 5.63 15.35
N ASN A 5 -1.92 6.39 15.26
CA ASN A 5 -3.02 6.31 16.22
C ASN A 5 -4.05 5.31 15.68
N PHE A 6 -4.08 4.10 16.24
CA PHE A 6 -5.04 3.06 15.87
C PHE A 6 -6.27 3.16 16.77
N ASP A 7 -7.46 3.02 16.18
CA ASP A 7 -8.69 2.89 16.96
C ASP A 7 -8.74 1.54 17.68
N TYR A 8 -9.32 1.54 18.87
CA TYR A 8 -9.54 0.31 19.63
C TYR A 8 -10.79 -0.42 19.14
N VAL A 9 -10.76 -1.75 19.22
CA VAL A 9 -11.90 -2.62 18.97
C VAL A 9 -12.17 -3.45 20.23
N GLU A 10 -13.45 -3.56 20.60
CA GLU A 10 -13.88 -4.46 21.65
C GLU A 10 -13.98 -5.88 21.07
N ILE A 11 -13.37 -6.86 21.74
CA ILE A 11 -13.42 -8.26 21.33
C ILE A 11 -14.08 -9.03 22.47
N ARG A 12 -15.24 -9.62 22.18
CA ARG A 12 -16.01 -10.40 23.15
C ARG A 12 -15.39 -11.77 23.37
N ASP A 13 -15.77 -12.42 24.46
CA ASP A 13 -15.38 -13.80 24.72
C ASP A 13 -15.75 -14.72 23.55
N ARG A 14 -14.75 -15.45 23.04
CA ARG A 14 -14.84 -16.38 21.89
C ARG A 14 -15.07 -15.70 20.53
N GLU A 15 -14.98 -14.38 20.44
CA GLU A 15 -15.01 -13.67 19.16
C GLU A 15 -13.69 -13.88 18.40
N ASN A 16 -13.78 -14.33 17.15
CA ASN A 16 -12.61 -14.50 16.29
C ASN A 16 -12.51 -13.34 15.32
N GLN A 17 -11.40 -12.61 15.38
CA GLN A 17 -11.13 -11.44 14.56
C GLN A 17 -9.96 -11.70 13.59
N ASN A 18 -9.99 -11.04 12.44
CA ASN A 18 -8.92 -11.16 11.44
C ASN A 18 -7.71 -10.35 11.88
N LYS A 19 -6.67 -11.02 12.37
CA LYS A 19 -5.42 -10.37 12.80
C LYS A 19 -4.57 -9.96 11.60
N VAL A 20 -3.98 -8.77 11.68
CA VAL A 20 -2.96 -8.28 10.74
C VAL A 20 -1.59 -8.67 11.26
N ARG A 21 -0.73 -9.17 10.36
CA ARG A 21 0.66 -9.53 10.63
C ARG A 21 1.59 -8.76 9.72
N LYS A 22 2.81 -8.55 10.19
CA LYS A 22 3.87 -7.97 9.36
C LYS A 22 4.06 -8.82 8.10
N GLY A 23 4.10 -8.16 6.95
CA GLY A 23 4.18 -8.78 5.63
C GLY A 23 2.82 -9.04 4.96
N ASP A 24 1.70 -8.82 5.65
CA ASP A 24 0.37 -8.98 5.04
C ASP A 24 0.14 -7.94 3.95
N LEU A 25 -0.40 -8.39 2.83
CA LEU A 25 -0.85 -7.54 1.73
C LEU A 25 -2.32 -7.20 1.92
N LEU A 26 -2.60 -5.92 2.13
CA LEU A 26 -3.92 -5.39 2.44
C LEU A 26 -4.52 -4.73 1.20
N PHE A 27 -5.83 -4.87 0.99
CA PHE A 27 -6.59 -4.30 -0.11
C PHE A 27 -7.81 -3.52 0.39
N THR A 28 -8.10 -2.37 -0.23
CA THR A 28 -9.42 -1.72 -0.10
C THR A 28 -10.44 -2.47 -0.94
N LEU A 29 -11.62 -2.74 -0.37
CA LEU A 29 -12.66 -3.51 -1.06
C LEU A 29 -13.60 -2.66 -1.88
N SER A 30 -13.96 -1.48 -1.38
CA SER A 30 -15.03 -0.65 -1.95
C SER A 30 -14.53 0.70 -2.42
N SER A 31 -15.14 1.22 -3.49
CA SER A 31 -14.85 2.54 -4.07
C SER A 31 -16.06 3.13 -4.78
N GLU A 32 -15.95 4.41 -5.17
CA GLU A 32 -16.95 5.09 -6.01
C GLU A 32 -16.71 4.82 -7.49
N THR A 33 -15.45 4.59 -7.88
CA THR A 33 -15.05 4.25 -9.26
C THR A 33 -14.37 2.88 -9.31
N PRO A 34 -14.50 2.10 -10.41
CA PRO A 34 -13.77 0.85 -10.59
C PRO A 34 -12.25 1.02 -10.45
N GLU A 35 -11.72 2.15 -10.92
CA GLU A 35 -10.29 2.48 -10.95
C GLU A 35 -9.69 2.67 -9.56
N GLU A 36 -10.53 2.98 -8.56
CA GLU A 36 -10.12 3.17 -7.16
C GLU A 36 -10.30 1.92 -6.30
N ALA A 37 -10.97 0.88 -6.82
CA ALA A 37 -11.12 -0.37 -6.10
C ALA A 37 -9.77 -1.10 -5.96
N GLY A 38 -9.58 -1.86 -4.88
CA GLY A 38 -8.44 -2.76 -4.73
C GLY A 38 -7.10 -2.06 -4.60
N TYR A 39 -7.04 -0.81 -4.13
CA TYR A 39 -5.75 -0.24 -3.72
C TYR A 39 -5.14 -1.09 -2.63
N SER A 40 -3.82 -1.19 -2.61
CA SER A 40 -3.15 -2.10 -1.70
C SER A 40 -1.92 -1.53 -1.04
N ALA A 41 -1.59 -2.10 0.10
CA ALA A 41 -0.41 -1.77 0.88
C ALA A 41 0.10 -3.02 1.61
N VAL A 42 1.39 -3.05 1.93
CA VAL A 42 1.98 -4.12 2.73
C VAL A 42 2.18 -3.61 4.15
N TYR A 43 1.64 -4.31 5.13
CA TYR A 43 1.82 -3.92 6.52
C TYR A 43 3.24 -4.27 6.98
N MET A 44 4.07 -3.25 7.24
CA MET A 44 5.46 -3.43 7.67
C MET A 44 5.71 -3.01 9.13
N GLY A 45 4.65 -2.70 9.87
CA GLY A 45 4.72 -2.29 11.27
C GLY A 45 5.06 -3.45 12.22
N ASP A 46 5.23 -3.09 13.49
CA ASP A 46 5.62 -3.95 14.61
C ASP A 46 4.59 -3.92 15.74
N ALA A 47 3.36 -3.46 15.47
CA ALA A 47 2.30 -3.46 16.47
C ALA A 47 2.02 -4.89 16.93
N LYS A 48 1.90 -5.07 18.26
CA LYS A 48 1.73 -6.39 18.87
C LYS A 48 0.46 -7.09 18.41
N GLU A 49 -0.62 -6.32 18.24
CA GLU A 49 -1.93 -6.87 17.92
C GLU A 49 -2.75 -5.83 17.16
N LEU A 50 -3.10 -6.16 15.92
CA LEU A 50 -3.94 -5.35 15.03
C LEU A 50 -4.97 -6.24 14.37
N TYR A 51 -6.12 -5.65 14.07
CA TYR A 51 -7.25 -6.31 13.46
C TYR A 51 -7.68 -5.58 12.18
N LEU A 52 -8.10 -6.33 11.17
CA LEU A 52 -8.65 -5.76 9.95
C LEU A 52 -10.07 -5.25 10.20
N ASN A 53 -10.35 -4.05 9.72
CA ASN A 53 -11.72 -3.58 9.60
C ASN A 53 -12.43 -4.30 8.43
N SER A 54 -13.76 -4.21 8.40
CA SER A 54 -14.62 -4.86 7.41
C SER A 54 -14.51 -4.32 5.98
N PHE A 55 -13.87 -3.16 5.79
CA PHE A 55 -13.67 -2.55 4.47
C PHE A 55 -12.34 -2.93 3.82
N CYS A 56 -11.48 -3.64 4.56
CA CYS A 56 -10.21 -4.14 4.05
C CYS A 56 -10.24 -5.66 3.94
N PHE A 57 -9.45 -6.16 2.99
CA PHE A 57 -9.15 -7.57 2.88
C PHE A 57 -7.64 -7.77 2.94
N GLY A 58 -7.19 -8.70 3.79
CA GLY A 58 -5.78 -9.05 3.94
C GLY A 58 -5.45 -10.42 3.35
N ILE A 59 -4.31 -10.50 2.69
CA ILE A 59 -3.68 -11.75 2.24
C ILE A 59 -2.40 -11.94 3.06
N HIS A 60 -2.41 -12.98 3.89
CA HIS A 60 -1.19 -13.46 4.53
C HIS A 60 -0.39 -14.28 3.53
N ILE A 61 0.88 -13.93 3.33
CA ILE A 61 1.79 -14.66 2.45
C ILE A 61 2.70 -15.52 3.34
N PRO A 62 2.57 -16.85 3.33
CA PRO A 62 3.42 -17.73 4.13
C PRO A 62 4.90 -17.55 3.78
N GLU A 63 5.80 -17.72 4.75
CA GLU A 63 7.25 -17.62 4.51
C GLU A 63 7.80 -18.65 3.53
N SER A 64 7.10 -19.79 3.39
CA SER A 64 7.39 -20.83 2.40
C SER A 64 7.19 -20.35 0.96
N GLU A 65 6.38 -19.31 0.76
CA GLU A 65 6.27 -18.67 -0.53
C GLU A 65 7.57 -17.90 -0.82
N MET A 66 8.13 -18.08 -2.01
CA MET A 66 9.35 -17.40 -2.46
C MET A 66 9.07 -15.93 -2.83
N VAL A 67 8.39 -15.23 -1.92
CA VAL A 67 7.89 -13.86 -2.06
C VAL A 67 8.61 -12.98 -1.04
N TYR A 68 8.99 -11.79 -1.48
CA TYR A 68 9.45 -10.72 -0.62
C TYR A 68 8.30 -9.73 -0.43
N PRO A 69 7.61 -9.70 0.72
CA PRO A 69 6.37 -8.93 0.87
C PRO A 69 6.47 -7.45 0.46
N PRO A 70 7.54 -6.69 0.80
CA PRO A 70 7.65 -5.30 0.38
C PRO A 70 7.64 -5.11 -1.15
N TYR A 71 8.15 -6.07 -1.91
CA TYR A 71 8.06 -6.06 -3.38
C TYR A 71 6.62 -6.15 -3.87
N MET A 72 5.74 -6.87 -3.16
CA MET A 72 4.33 -6.97 -3.53
C MET A 72 3.65 -5.61 -3.53
N GLY A 73 3.98 -4.73 -2.58
CA GLY A 73 3.44 -3.37 -2.55
C GLY A 73 3.75 -2.55 -3.81
N TYR A 74 4.95 -2.72 -4.38
CA TYR A 74 5.27 -2.13 -5.68
C TYR A 74 4.57 -2.85 -6.83
N LEU A 75 4.60 -4.18 -6.86
CA LEU A 75 3.98 -4.94 -7.94
C LEU A 75 2.50 -4.59 -8.08
N THR A 76 1.76 -4.57 -6.97
CA THR A 76 0.33 -4.29 -6.97
C THR A 76 -0.02 -2.84 -7.30
N SER A 77 0.91 -1.90 -7.12
CA SER A 77 0.76 -0.51 -7.54
C SER A 77 1.08 -0.28 -9.03
N THR A 78 1.69 -1.25 -9.73
CA THR A 78 1.99 -1.10 -11.16
C THR A 78 0.73 -1.02 -12.00
N SER A 79 0.77 -0.24 -13.10
CA SER A 79 -0.34 -0.19 -14.06
C SER A 79 -0.67 -1.58 -14.64
N TYR A 80 0.32 -2.46 -14.78
CA TYR A 80 0.13 -3.85 -15.20
C TYR A 80 -0.81 -4.61 -14.24
N PHE A 81 -0.51 -4.59 -12.94
CA PHE A 81 -1.32 -5.28 -11.95
C PHE A 81 -2.69 -4.61 -11.80
N ARG A 82 -2.73 -3.27 -11.75
CA ARG A 82 -3.98 -2.51 -11.68
C ARG A 82 -4.94 -2.86 -12.82
N ARG A 83 -4.48 -2.94 -14.07
CA ARG A 83 -5.31 -3.36 -15.21
C ARG A 83 -5.87 -4.77 -15.09
N LYS A 84 -5.22 -5.67 -14.32
CA LYS A 84 -5.74 -7.01 -14.06
C LYS A 84 -6.81 -7.04 -12.97
N ILE A 85 -6.72 -6.16 -11.97
CA ILE A 85 -7.68 -6.18 -10.84
C ILE A 85 -8.92 -5.33 -11.07
N ILE A 86 -8.82 -4.22 -11.81
CA ILE A 86 -9.94 -3.30 -12.05
C ILE A 86 -11.17 -4.03 -12.63
N PRO A 87 -11.03 -4.98 -13.58
CA PRO A 87 -12.17 -5.77 -14.07
C PRO A 87 -12.90 -6.60 -13.00
N TYR A 88 -12.29 -6.83 -11.83
CA TYR A 88 -12.92 -7.53 -10.71
C TYR A 88 -13.70 -6.59 -9.79
N ALA A 89 -13.66 -5.26 -10.03
CA ALA A 89 -14.50 -4.31 -9.34
C ALA A 89 -15.91 -4.34 -9.94
N GLN A 90 -16.90 -4.76 -9.15
CA GLN A 90 -18.28 -4.94 -9.60
C GLN A 90 -19.24 -4.05 -8.82
N GLY A 91 -20.21 -3.47 -9.52
CA GLY A 91 -21.21 -2.59 -8.93
C GLY A 91 -21.73 -1.57 -9.94
N SER A 92 -22.60 -0.68 -9.48
CA SER A 92 -23.17 0.41 -10.28
C SER A 92 -22.92 1.77 -9.65
N THR A 93 -23.24 1.93 -8.36
CA THR A 93 -22.99 3.16 -7.59
C THR A 93 -21.82 3.04 -6.64
N ARG A 94 -21.61 1.86 -6.05
CA ARG A 94 -20.40 1.50 -5.32
C ARG A 94 -19.83 0.24 -5.94
N PHE A 95 -18.53 0.26 -6.21
CA PHE A 95 -17.83 -0.89 -6.75
C PHE A 95 -17.18 -1.66 -5.60
N ASN A 96 -17.28 -2.98 -5.66
CA ASN A 96 -16.64 -3.89 -4.71
C ASN A 96 -15.74 -4.87 -5.45
N LEU A 97 -14.54 -5.10 -4.92
CA LEU A 97 -13.62 -6.07 -5.50
C LEU A 97 -14.10 -7.49 -5.22
N HIS A 98 -14.35 -8.26 -6.28
CA HIS A 98 -14.79 -9.65 -6.17
C HIS A 98 -13.65 -10.54 -5.65
N LYS A 99 -13.65 -10.80 -4.35
CA LYS A 99 -12.61 -11.55 -3.63
C LYS A 99 -12.28 -12.91 -4.25
N PRO A 100 -13.24 -13.78 -4.62
CA PRO A 100 -12.90 -15.05 -5.27
C PRO A 100 -12.11 -14.88 -6.57
N SER A 101 -12.47 -13.89 -7.40
CA SER A 101 -11.73 -13.60 -8.63
C SER A 101 -10.31 -13.13 -8.34
N LEU A 102 -10.13 -12.22 -7.36
CA LEU A 102 -8.81 -11.77 -6.92
C LEU A 102 -7.94 -12.95 -6.47
N MET A 103 -8.49 -13.85 -5.66
CA MET A 103 -7.77 -15.03 -5.15
C MET A 103 -7.41 -16.05 -6.25
N SER A 104 -8.16 -16.06 -7.35
CA SER A 104 -7.88 -16.92 -8.52
C SER A 104 -6.88 -16.31 -9.51
N MET A 105 -6.52 -15.04 -9.33
CA MET A 105 -5.68 -14.31 -10.27
C MET A 105 -4.27 -14.90 -10.32
N LYS A 106 -3.76 -15.10 -11.54
CA LYS A 106 -2.41 -15.59 -11.79
C LYS A 106 -1.49 -14.48 -12.32
N PHE A 107 -0.28 -14.44 -11.78
CA PHE A 107 0.80 -13.58 -12.23
C PHE A 107 2.14 -14.27 -11.96
N SER A 108 3.16 -13.92 -12.74
CA SER A 108 4.51 -14.41 -12.52
C SER A 108 5.24 -13.52 -11.52
N LEU A 109 6.11 -14.14 -10.74
CA LEU A 109 7.05 -13.45 -9.86
C LEU A 109 8.48 -13.79 -10.27
N PRO A 110 9.40 -12.82 -10.24
CA PRO A 110 10.82 -13.13 -10.40
C PRO A 110 11.33 -13.87 -9.16
N ALA A 111 12.54 -14.44 -9.23
CA ALA A 111 13.20 -15.02 -8.07
C ALA A 111 13.27 -14.03 -6.89
N LYS A 112 13.22 -14.53 -5.65
CA LYS A 112 13.13 -13.71 -4.43
C LYS A 112 14.28 -12.71 -4.33
N GLU A 113 15.48 -13.11 -4.73
CA GLU A 113 16.68 -12.25 -4.78
C GLU A 113 16.47 -11.07 -5.72
N ASN A 114 15.83 -11.29 -6.87
CA ASN A 114 15.51 -10.24 -7.83
C ASN A 114 14.39 -9.34 -7.32
N GLN A 115 13.38 -9.87 -6.62
CA GLN A 115 12.34 -9.06 -5.96
C GLN A 115 12.98 -8.06 -4.98
N ILE A 116 13.93 -8.52 -4.15
CA ILE A 116 14.67 -7.67 -3.20
C ILE A 116 15.49 -6.60 -3.94
N LYS A 117 16.25 -6.99 -4.97
CA LYS A 117 17.06 -6.05 -5.78
C LYS A 117 16.20 -4.96 -6.43
N ILE A 118 15.08 -5.34 -7.03
CA ILE A 118 14.13 -4.40 -7.65
C ILE A 118 13.58 -3.45 -6.59
N PHE A 119 13.07 -3.99 -5.47
CA PHE A 119 12.52 -3.18 -4.38
C PHE A 119 13.54 -2.15 -3.87
N ASN A 120 14.77 -2.58 -3.56
CA ASN A 120 15.81 -1.69 -3.04
C ASN A 120 16.17 -0.59 -4.05
N THR A 121 16.25 -0.93 -5.33
CA THR A 121 16.54 0.04 -6.40
C THR A 121 15.44 1.10 -6.49
N LEU A 122 14.17 0.67 -6.48
CA LEU A 122 13.02 1.58 -6.52
C LEU A 122 12.95 2.47 -5.27
N GLN A 123 13.27 1.93 -4.09
CA GLN A 123 13.33 2.71 -2.85
C GLN A 123 14.41 3.80 -2.90
N LEU A 124 15.59 3.50 -3.44
CA LEU A 124 16.65 4.50 -3.61
C LEU A 124 16.21 5.63 -4.54
N ILE A 125 15.53 5.31 -5.64
CA ILE A 125 15.00 6.30 -6.57
C ILE A 125 13.92 7.14 -5.89
N ALA A 126 12.97 6.51 -5.20
CA ALA A 126 11.90 7.21 -4.48
C ALA A 126 12.46 8.16 -3.42
N LYS A 127 13.48 7.72 -2.66
CA LYS A 127 14.19 8.55 -1.69
C LYS A 127 14.85 9.76 -2.36
N LYS A 128 15.55 9.55 -3.49
CA LYS A 128 16.15 10.66 -4.24
C LYS A 128 15.09 11.68 -4.67
N ILE A 129 13.97 11.23 -5.25
CA ILE A 129 12.89 12.11 -5.67
C ILE A 129 12.37 12.95 -4.48
N SER A 130 12.11 12.31 -3.34
CA SER A 130 11.65 13.01 -2.13
C SER A 130 12.64 14.07 -1.66
N THR A 131 13.94 13.77 -1.65
CA THR A 131 15.00 14.72 -1.26
C THR A 131 15.06 15.91 -2.22
N GLU A 132 14.99 15.68 -3.53
CA GLU A 132 15.02 16.77 -4.52
C GLU A 132 13.77 17.66 -4.42
N GLN A 133 12.60 17.08 -4.15
CA GLN A 133 11.36 17.84 -3.92
C GLN A 133 11.44 18.72 -2.68
N GLU A 134 12.04 18.23 -1.60
CA GLU A 134 12.28 19.00 -0.38
C GLU A 134 13.25 20.17 -0.64
N ILE A 135 14.36 19.90 -1.33
CA ILE A 135 15.33 20.93 -1.73
C ILE A 135 14.66 22.01 -2.59
N LEU A 136 13.87 21.61 -3.59
CA LEU A 136 13.13 22.55 -4.45
C LEU A 136 12.14 23.41 -3.65
N SER A 137 11.44 22.81 -2.68
CA SER A 137 10.54 23.53 -1.77
C SER A 137 11.30 24.60 -0.98
N ASN A 138 12.45 24.24 -0.41
CA ASN A 138 13.30 25.16 0.35
C ASN A 138 13.82 26.33 -0.51
N PHE A 139 14.30 26.05 -1.73
CA PHE A 139 14.72 27.11 -2.66
C PHE A 139 13.56 28.02 -3.08
N THR A 140 12.37 27.47 -3.26
CA THR A 140 11.17 28.25 -3.59
C THR A 140 10.79 29.18 -2.44
N GLN A 141 10.82 28.68 -1.20
CA GLN A 141 10.58 29.50 0.00
C GLN A 141 11.62 30.62 0.13
N GLN A 142 12.90 30.30 -0.03
CA GLN A 142 13.99 31.27 0.03
C GLN A 142 13.86 32.35 -1.04
N ARG A 143 13.57 31.98 -2.28
CA ARG A 143 13.33 32.91 -3.38
C ARG A 143 12.19 33.86 -3.06
N ASN A 144 11.05 33.33 -2.60
CA ASN A 144 9.88 34.14 -2.27
C ASN A 144 10.19 35.13 -1.13
N TYR A 145 10.90 34.67 -0.09
CA TYR A 145 11.36 35.54 0.99
C TYR A 145 12.26 36.67 0.46
N LEU A 146 13.29 36.36 -0.33
CA LEU A 146 14.20 37.36 -0.87
C LEU A 146 13.50 38.37 -1.78
N LEU A 147 12.56 37.93 -2.63
CA LEU A 147 11.76 38.82 -3.47
C LEU A 147 10.92 39.80 -2.65
N THR A 148 10.32 39.36 -1.54
CA THR A 148 9.59 40.27 -0.63
C THR A 148 10.49 41.27 0.09
N LYS A 149 11.81 41.02 0.15
CA LYS A 149 12.80 41.94 0.72
C LYS A 149 13.45 42.86 -0.32
N LEU A 150 13.27 42.57 -1.61
CA LEU A 150 13.94 43.29 -2.70
C LEU A 150 13.24 44.61 -3.07
N PHE A 151 11.92 44.67 -2.88
CA PHE A 151 11.12 45.86 -3.14
C PHE A 151 10.73 46.50 -1.80
N ILE A 152 11.45 47.55 -1.44
CA ILE A 152 11.11 48.53 -0.39
C ILE A 152 10.43 49.72 -1.08
#